data_AF-A0A8D3CH11-F1
#
_entry.id   AF-A0A8D3CH11-F1
#
_cell.length_a   1.000
_cell.length_b   1.000
_cell.length_c   1.000
_cell.angle_alpha   90.00
_cell.angle_beta   90.00
_cell.angle_gamma   90.00
#
_symmetry.space_group_name_H-M   'P 1'
#
loop_
_entity.id
_entity.type
_entity.pdbx_description
1 polymer ?
#
loop_
_entity_poly.entity_id
_entity_poly.type
_entity_poly.pdbx_seq_one_letter_code
_entity_poly.pdbx_strand_id
1 'polypeptide(L)'
;LAWMPKPFGSLKKSKYSATRRLHLKSKLLKKAASMLAAEIEDKKHEKERVVNECFPPLKLSGLAVQELQDLCKELHRKIDVVDEARYEVEVKVARNNQEIQTLNGKIVDLKGVKRPSLKRVKKTTDDMLGAFTDTTKHMKADFKVNLKTVKKEEDKREEVTDWRKNVEAMSGMEGRKKLFNAGQ
;
A
#
# COMPACT_ATOMS: atom_id res chain seq x y z
N LEU A 1 -14.54 10.61 59.08
CA LEU A 1 -14.07 11.68 58.17
C LEU A 1 -13.03 11.09 57.22
N ALA A 2 -13.26 11.24 55.92
CA ALA A 2 -12.76 10.39 54.86
C ALA A 2 -11.24 10.48 54.60
N TRP A 3 -10.60 9.33 54.40
CA TRP A 3 -9.32 9.21 53.71
C TRP A 3 -9.54 9.52 52.22
N MET A 4 -9.11 10.70 51.76
CA MET A 4 -9.06 11.00 50.33
C MET A 4 -7.76 10.44 49.72
N PRO A 5 -7.83 9.67 48.62
CA PRO A 5 -6.62 9.30 47.88
C PRO A 5 -6.05 10.54 47.20
N LYS A 6 -4.75 10.77 47.36
CA LYS A 6 -4.02 11.86 46.68
C LYS A 6 -4.24 11.73 45.17
N PRO A 7 -4.50 12.84 44.44
CA PRO A 7 -4.67 12.79 42.99
C PRO A 7 -3.38 12.26 42.37
N PHE A 8 -3.51 11.23 41.54
CA PHE A 8 -2.45 10.69 40.70
C PHE A 8 -1.72 11.85 40.03
N GLY A 9 -0.41 11.96 40.25
CA GLY A 9 0.43 13.01 39.69
C GLY A 9 0.14 13.19 38.20
N SER A 10 -0.15 14.42 37.79
CA SER A 10 -0.53 14.75 36.42
C SER A 10 0.54 14.24 35.45
N LEU A 11 0.16 13.28 34.58
CA LEU A 11 0.98 12.87 33.45
C LEU A 11 1.35 14.14 32.67
N LYS A 12 2.64 14.49 32.65
CA LYS A 12 3.15 15.66 31.92
C LYS A 12 2.59 15.61 30.50
N LYS A 13 1.73 16.58 30.16
CA LYS A 13 1.16 16.69 28.81
C LYS A 13 2.32 16.76 27.82
N SER A 14 2.37 15.82 26.88
CA SER A 14 3.41 15.78 25.84
C SER A 14 3.44 17.11 25.09
N LYS A 15 4.64 17.69 24.91
CA LYS A 15 4.86 18.97 24.21
C LYS A 15 4.25 19.02 22.80
N TYR A 16 4.03 17.85 22.18
CA TYR A 16 3.37 17.73 20.88
C TYR A 16 2.15 16.81 20.95
N SER A 17 1.13 17.10 20.13
CA SER A 17 -0.03 16.22 19.97
C SER A 17 0.37 14.91 19.30
N ALA A 18 -0.40 13.83 19.57
CA ALA A 18 -0.21 12.55 18.91
C ALA A 18 -0.36 12.66 17.38
N THR A 19 -1.33 13.47 16.93
CA THR A 19 -1.56 13.80 15.51
C THR A 19 -0.32 14.38 14.85
N ARG A 20 0.36 15.34 15.49
CA ARG A 20 1.58 15.95 14.94
C ARG A 20 2.71 14.92 14.81
N ARG A 21 2.90 14.05 15.80
CA ARG A 21 3.91 12.98 15.73
C ARG A 21 3.62 12.00 14.61
N LEU A 22 2.36 11.58 14.44
CA LEU A 22 1.96 10.67 13.37
C LEU A 22 2.17 11.29 11.99
N HIS A 23 1.80 12.56 11.82
CA HIS A 23 2.04 13.30 10.58
C HIS A 23 3.52 13.34 10.21
N LEU A 24 4.39 13.63 11.17
CA LEU A 24 5.84 13.65 10.95
C LEU A 24 6.38 12.26 10.60
N LYS A 25 5.92 11.19 11.29
CA LYS A 25 6.27 9.80 10.94
C LYS A 25 5.86 9.45 9.51
N SER A 26 4.64 9.83 9.10
CA SER A 26 4.14 9.59 7.75
C SER A 26 5.00 10.32 6.71
N LYS A 27 5.34 11.60 6.94
CA LYS A 27 6.25 12.36 6.08
C LYS A 27 7.64 11.71 5.98
N LEU A 28 8.19 11.25 7.10
CA LEU A 28 9.49 10.58 7.14
C LEU A 28 9.45 9.27 6.33
N LEU A 29 8.44 8.43 6.53
CA LEU A 29 8.29 7.19 5.78
C LEU A 29 8.10 7.44 4.28
N LYS A 30 7.31 8.45 3.90
CA LYS A 30 7.13 8.85 2.50
C LYS A 30 8.45 9.26 1.85
N LYS A 31 9.27 10.05 2.56
CA LYS A 31 10.60 10.44 2.07
C LYS A 31 11.56 9.25 1.99
N ALA A 32 11.58 8.39 3.01
CA ALA A 32 12.41 7.19 3.03
C ALA A 32 12.06 6.25 1.87
N ALA A 33 10.78 6.03 1.58
CA ALA A 33 10.34 5.23 0.45
C ALA A 33 10.80 5.81 -0.90
N SER A 34 10.73 7.13 -1.05
CA SER A 34 11.23 7.82 -2.26
C SER A 34 12.76 7.70 -2.39
N MET A 35 13.50 7.80 -1.30
CA MET A 35 14.96 7.64 -1.31
C MET A 35 15.37 6.21 -1.64
N LEU A 36 14.66 5.22 -1.08
CA LEU A 36 14.90 3.80 -1.38
C LEU A 36 14.65 3.48 -2.86
N ALA A 37 13.59 4.05 -3.45
CA ALA A 37 13.31 3.87 -4.87
C ALA A 37 14.41 4.46 -5.76
N ALA A 38 14.90 5.66 -5.41
CA ALA A 38 16.03 6.29 -6.12
C ALA A 38 17.30 5.43 -6.01
N GLU A 39 17.63 4.96 -4.81
CA GLU A 39 18.80 4.11 -4.57
C GLU A 39 18.74 2.79 -5.35
N ILE A 40 17.56 2.19 -5.50
CA ILE A 40 17.37 0.98 -6.31
C ILE A 40 17.66 1.26 -7.79
N GLU A 41 17.18 2.38 -8.33
CA GLU A 41 17.43 2.73 -9.73
C GLU A 41 18.90 3.09 -9.96
N ASP A 42 19.52 3.84 -9.04
CA ASP A 42 20.95 4.16 -9.09
C ASP A 42 21.80 2.88 -9.08
N LYS A 43 21.46 1.90 -8.22
CA LYS A 43 22.12 0.59 -8.17
C LYS A 43 21.97 -0.20 -9.47
N LYS A 44 20.82 -0.08 -10.14
CA LYS A 44 20.57 -0.75 -11.42
C LYS A 44 21.41 -0.11 -12.53
N HIS A 45 21.43 1.21 -12.62
CA HIS A 45 22.27 1.93 -13.58
C HIS A 45 23.77 1.68 -13.33
N GLU A 46 24.19 1.66 -12.07
CA GLU A 46 25.56 1.31 -11.69
C GLU A 46 25.93 -0.10 -12.17
N LYS A 47 25.06 -1.08 -11.92
CA LYS A 47 25.26 -2.45 -12.39
C LYS A 47 25.39 -2.52 -13.91
N GLU A 48 24.50 -1.85 -14.64
CA GLU A 48 24.56 -1.79 -16.11
C GLU A 48 25.86 -1.15 -16.58
N ARG A 49 26.30 -0.04 -15.95
CA ARG A 49 27.56 0.63 -16.28
C ARG A 49 28.76 -0.29 -16.08
N VAL A 50 28.88 -0.91 -14.91
CA VAL A 50 30.00 -1.80 -14.58
C VAL A 50 30.04 -3.01 -15.50
N VAL A 51 28.88 -3.64 -15.78
CA VAL A 51 28.83 -4.80 -16.69
C VAL A 51 29.25 -4.40 -18.11
N ASN A 52 28.79 -3.25 -18.61
CA ASN A 52 29.16 -2.77 -19.94
C ASN A 52 30.64 -2.38 -20.05
N GLU A 53 31.23 -1.87 -18.96
CA GLU A 53 32.66 -1.54 -18.89
C GLU A 53 33.54 -2.80 -18.85
N CYS A 54 33.18 -3.78 -18.01
CA CYS A 54 33.92 -5.03 -17.88
C CYS A 54 33.75 -5.97 -19.07
N PHE A 55 32.55 -6.01 -19.64
CA PHE A 55 32.15 -6.96 -20.69
C PHE A 55 31.41 -6.24 -21.83
N PRO A 56 32.13 -5.45 -22.64
CA PRO A 56 31.52 -4.78 -23.77
C PRO A 56 30.98 -5.79 -24.79
N PRO A 57 29.94 -5.44 -25.56
CA PRO A 57 29.38 -6.32 -26.58
C PRO A 57 30.43 -6.81 -27.57
N LEU A 58 30.46 -8.13 -27.80
CA LEU A 58 31.42 -8.76 -28.70
C LEU A 58 31.16 -8.34 -30.15
N LYS A 59 32.21 -7.84 -30.82
CA LYS A 59 32.19 -7.53 -32.24
C LYS A 59 32.87 -8.66 -33.00
N LEU A 60 32.06 -9.55 -33.59
CA LEU A 60 32.56 -10.74 -34.29
C LEU A 60 32.67 -10.54 -35.81
N SER A 61 32.05 -9.48 -36.34
CA SER A 61 32.06 -9.16 -37.76
C SER A 61 33.46 -8.78 -38.25
N GLY A 62 33.92 -9.42 -39.32
CA GLY A 62 35.20 -9.09 -39.96
C GLY A 62 36.43 -9.76 -39.33
N LEU A 63 36.25 -10.60 -38.31
CA LEU A 63 37.34 -11.38 -37.73
C LEU A 63 37.67 -12.60 -38.60
N ALA A 64 38.96 -12.88 -38.78
CA ALA A 64 39.43 -14.11 -39.39
C ALA A 64 39.19 -15.32 -38.48
N VAL A 65 39.20 -16.52 -39.07
CA VAL A 65 38.97 -17.77 -38.32
C VAL A 65 39.96 -17.94 -37.16
N GLN A 66 41.23 -17.59 -37.38
CA GLN A 66 42.26 -17.68 -36.34
C GLN A 66 41.97 -16.73 -35.16
N GLU A 67 41.61 -15.48 -35.45
CA GLU A 67 41.27 -14.47 -34.44
C GLU A 67 40.05 -14.89 -33.62
N LEU A 68 39.05 -15.50 -34.27
CA LEU A 68 37.88 -16.08 -33.59
C LEU A 68 38.27 -17.24 -32.68
N GLN A 69 39.15 -18.14 -33.11
CA GLN A 69 39.62 -19.25 -32.28
C GLN A 69 40.39 -18.75 -31.05
N ASP A 70 41.22 -17.73 -31.22
CA ASP A 70 42.01 -17.18 -30.12
C ASP A 70 41.13 -16.40 -29.12
N LEU A 71 40.14 -15.65 -29.62
CA LEU A 71 39.11 -15.04 -28.78
C LEU A 71 38.33 -16.08 -27.97
N CYS A 72 37.93 -17.20 -28.58
CA CYS A 72 37.23 -18.28 -27.87
C CYS A 72 38.08 -18.87 -26.74
N LYS A 73 39.38 -19.10 -26.98
CA LYS A 73 40.31 -19.59 -25.94
C LYS A 73 40.49 -18.57 -24.82
N GLU A 74 40.58 -17.28 -25.15
CA GLU A 74 40.69 -16.20 -24.17
C GLU A 74 39.45 -16.10 -23.29
N LEU A 75 38.26 -16.09 -23.90
CA LEU A 75 36.98 -16.05 -23.19
C LEU A 75 36.83 -17.26 -22.26
N HIS A 76 37.23 -18.45 -22.71
CA HIS A 76 37.18 -19.66 -21.88
C HIS A 76 38.04 -19.51 -20.61
N ARG A 77 39.28 -19.03 -20.74
CA ARG A 77 40.15 -18.77 -19.57
C ARG A 77 39.58 -17.69 -18.65
N LYS A 78 38.97 -16.64 -19.22
CA LYS A 78 38.33 -15.57 -18.45
C LYS A 78 37.13 -16.09 -17.65
N ILE A 79 36.35 -17.02 -18.21
CA ILE A 79 35.22 -17.64 -17.50
C ILE A 79 35.71 -18.35 -16.24
N ASP A 80 36.78 -19.13 -16.31
CA ASP A 80 37.31 -19.86 -15.16
C ASP A 80 37.71 -18.91 -14.02
N VAL A 81 38.44 -17.82 -14.35
CA VAL A 81 38.85 -16.81 -13.37
C VAL A 81 37.65 -16.08 -12.76
N VAL A 82 36.65 -15.72 -13.58
CA VAL A 82 35.45 -15.01 -13.09
C VAL A 82 34.58 -15.94 -12.23
N ASP A 83 34.48 -17.22 -12.56
CA ASP A 83 33.70 -18.17 -11.76
C ASP A 83 34.36 -18.44 -10.40
N GLU A 84 35.68 -18.53 -10.35
CA GLU A 84 36.43 -18.61 -9.08
C GLU A 84 36.15 -17.37 -8.20
N ALA A 85 36.28 -16.16 -8.77
CA ALA A 85 35.97 -14.92 -8.05
C ALA A 85 34.50 -14.85 -7.60
N ARG A 86 33.56 -15.32 -8.43
CA ARG A 86 32.13 -15.42 -8.10
C ARG A 86 31.92 -16.35 -6.91
N TYR A 87 32.57 -17.52 -6.92
CA TYR A 87 32.50 -18.50 -5.83
C TYR A 87 33.02 -17.92 -4.51
N GLU A 88 34.17 -17.24 -4.52
CA GLU A 88 34.71 -16.60 -3.32
C GLU A 88 33.73 -15.58 -2.70
N VAL A 89 33.11 -14.75 -3.54
CA VAL A 89 32.12 -13.76 -3.11
C VAL A 89 30.88 -14.45 -2.55
N GLU A 90 30.41 -15.51 -3.20
CA GLU A 90 29.25 -16.30 -2.74
C GLU A 90 29.49 -16.91 -1.35
N VAL A 91 30.67 -17.48 -1.11
CA VAL A 91 31.04 -18.03 0.22
C VAL A 91 31.06 -16.92 1.28
N LYS A 92 31.60 -15.74 0.98
CA LYS A 92 31.61 -14.58 1.89
C LYS A 92 30.18 -14.13 2.22
N VAL A 93 29.30 -14.05 1.22
CA VAL A 93 27.87 -13.71 1.43
C VAL A 93 27.16 -14.77 2.26
N ALA A 94 27.39 -16.06 1.99
CA ALA A 94 26.80 -17.15 2.75
C ALA A 94 27.20 -17.10 4.24
N ARG A 95 28.48 -16.83 4.53
CA ARG A 95 28.97 -16.63 5.90
C ARG A 95 28.26 -15.46 6.59
N ASN A 96 28.15 -14.31 5.92
CA ASN A 96 27.46 -13.15 6.47
C ASN A 96 25.98 -13.45 6.74
N ASN A 97 25.31 -14.18 5.85
CA ASN A 97 23.92 -14.60 6.03
C ASN A 97 23.75 -15.52 7.25
N GLN A 98 24.67 -16.47 7.43
CA GLN A 98 24.66 -17.36 8.60
C GLN A 98 24.85 -16.58 9.91
N GLU A 99 25.74 -15.59 9.91
CA GLU A 99 25.96 -14.71 11.05
C GLU A 99 24.71 -13.88 11.36
N ILE A 100 24.09 -13.26 10.35
CA ILE A 100 22.83 -12.51 10.49
C ILE A 100 21.73 -13.39 11.07
N GLN A 101 21.58 -14.62 10.58
CA GLN A 101 20.59 -15.57 11.11
C GLN A 101 20.85 -15.90 12.58
N THR A 102 22.11 -16.17 12.92
CA THR A 102 22.53 -16.45 14.30
C THR A 102 22.24 -15.27 15.22
N LEU A 103 22.55 -14.05 14.79
CA LEU A 103 22.28 -12.83 15.54
C LEU A 103 20.78 -12.58 15.69
N ASN A 104 19.99 -12.80 14.64
CA ASN A 104 18.53 -12.70 14.70
C ASN A 104 17.93 -13.70 15.70
N GLY A 105 18.42 -14.95 15.74
CA GLY A 105 18.04 -15.93 16.74
C GLY A 105 18.31 -15.43 18.17
N LYS A 106 19.54 -14.96 18.43
CA LYS A 106 19.91 -14.37 19.74
C LYS A 106 19.01 -13.18 20.11
N ILE A 107 18.66 -12.32 19.16
CA ILE A 107 17.76 -11.19 19.40
C ILE A 107 16.36 -11.68 19.82
N VAL A 108 15.85 -12.75 19.19
CA VAL A 108 14.56 -13.33 19.54
C VAL A 108 14.61 -13.93 20.95
N ASP A 109 15.65 -14.69 21.28
CA ASP A 109 15.84 -15.30 22.59
C ASP A 109 15.93 -14.24 23.70
N LEU A 110 16.72 -13.18 23.48
CA LEU A 110 16.87 -12.07 24.42
C LEU A 110 15.60 -11.23 24.58
N LYS A 111 14.85 -11.00 23.50
CA LYS A 111 13.55 -10.30 23.58
C LYS A 111 12.50 -11.11 24.34
N GLY A 112 12.68 -12.43 24.42
CA GLY A 112 11.70 -13.37 24.93
C GLY A 112 10.49 -13.50 24.00
N VAL A 113 9.90 -14.68 23.95
CA VAL A 113 8.61 -14.86 23.26
C VAL A 113 7.56 -14.05 24.03
N LYS A 114 7.15 -12.90 23.49
CA LYS A 114 5.93 -12.23 23.96
C LYS A 114 4.77 -13.17 23.72
N ARG A 115 4.40 -13.97 24.72
CA ARG A 115 3.13 -14.70 24.72
C ARG A 115 2.03 -13.67 24.44
N PRO A 116 1.27 -13.78 23.34
CA PRO A 116 0.14 -12.91 23.11
C PRO A 116 -0.78 -13.02 24.31
N SER A 117 -1.08 -11.91 24.98
CA SER A 117 -2.05 -11.93 26.08
C SER A 117 -3.38 -12.42 25.51
N LEU A 118 -3.87 -13.57 25.96
CA LEU A 118 -5.16 -14.12 25.52
C LEU A 118 -6.25 -13.12 25.94
N LYS A 119 -6.74 -12.32 24.99
CA LYS A 119 -7.90 -11.45 25.20
C LYS A 119 -9.15 -12.29 25.00
N ARG A 120 -10.08 -12.25 25.97
CA ARG A 120 -11.39 -12.87 25.82
C ARG A 120 -12.19 -12.10 24.76
N VAL A 121 -12.20 -12.60 23.54
CA VAL A 121 -13.04 -12.09 22.45
C VAL A 121 -14.39 -12.81 22.56
N LYS A 122 -15.48 -12.06 22.72
CA LYS A 122 -16.83 -12.61 22.53
C LYS A 122 -17.03 -12.74 21.03
N LYS A 123 -17.39 -13.93 20.53
CA LYS A 123 -17.76 -14.08 19.11
C LYS A 123 -18.89 -13.11 18.81
N THR A 124 -18.68 -12.23 17.85
CA THR A 124 -19.70 -11.27 17.40
C THR A 124 -20.62 -11.98 16.41
N THR A 125 -21.85 -11.50 16.21
CA THR A 125 -22.77 -12.06 15.21
C THR A 125 -22.16 -12.13 13.80
N ASP A 126 -21.25 -11.22 13.48
CA ASP A 126 -20.47 -11.20 12.23
C ASP A 126 -19.48 -12.39 12.11
N ASP A 127 -18.87 -12.85 13.22
CA ASP A 127 -17.99 -14.03 13.23
C ASP A 127 -18.77 -15.33 13.00
N MET A 128 -20.03 -15.36 13.45
CA MET A 128 -20.92 -16.50 13.27
C MET A 128 -21.47 -16.54 11.84
N LEU A 129 -21.83 -15.39 11.26
CA LEU A 129 -22.43 -15.29 9.93
C LEU A 129 -21.39 -15.29 8.80
N GLY A 130 -20.20 -14.72 9.02
CA GLY A 130 -19.11 -14.72 8.05
C GLY A 130 -18.57 -16.12 7.73
N ALA A 131 -18.73 -17.09 8.63
CA ALA A 131 -18.41 -18.49 8.39
C ALA A 131 -19.41 -19.20 7.44
N PHE A 132 -20.61 -18.63 7.24
CA PHE A 132 -21.64 -19.17 6.37
C PHE A 132 -21.76 -18.46 5.01
N THR A 133 -20.97 -17.41 4.77
CA THR A 133 -21.00 -16.65 3.51
C THR A 133 -19.71 -16.87 2.73
N ASP A 134 -19.83 -17.28 1.46
CA ASP A 134 -18.73 -17.69 0.59
C ASP A 134 -17.51 -16.75 0.59
N THR A 135 -16.33 -17.37 0.63
CA THR A 135 -14.96 -16.83 0.63
C THR A 135 -14.61 -15.98 -0.61
N THR A 136 -15.54 -15.75 -1.54
CA THR A 136 -15.36 -14.90 -2.71
C THR A 136 -15.30 -13.40 -2.39
N LYS A 137 -15.65 -12.99 -1.16
CA LYS A 137 -15.54 -11.62 -0.67
C LYS A 137 -14.34 -11.37 0.26
N HIS A 138 -13.24 -12.11 0.14
CA HIS A 138 -11.95 -11.64 0.64
C HIS A 138 -11.43 -10.47 -0.24
N MET A 139 -12.19 -9.38 -0.29
CA MET A 139 -11.65 -8.08 -0.64
C MET A 139 -10.65 -7.73 0.46
N LYS A 140 -9.44 -7.29 0.06
CA LYS A 140 -8.47 -6.68 0.97
C LYS A 140 -9.25 -5.80 1.93
N ALA A 141 -9.08 -6.03 3.24
CA ALA A 141 -9.75 -5.29 4.29
C ALA A 141 -9.24 -3.84 4.38
N ASP A 142 -9.21 -3.15 3.25
CA ASP A 142 -9.17 -1.71 3.18
C ASP A 142 -10.53 -1.25 3.70
N PHE A 143 -10.56 -0.84 4.96
CA PHE A 143 -11.72 -0.24 5.64
C PHE A 143 -12.43 0.84 4.79
N LYS A 144 -11.69 1.43 3.84
CA LYS A 144 -12.14 2.44 2.89
C LYS A 144 -13.11 1.91 1.82
N VAL A 145 -13.10 0.63 1.50
CA VAL A 145 -13.95 0.03 0.43
C VAL A 145 -15.39 -0.15 0.92
N ASN A 146 -15.60 -0.30 2.23
CA ASN A 146 -16.93 -0.49 2.84
C ASN A 146 -17.62 0.83 3.21
N LEU A 147 -16.97 1.97 2.99
CA LEU A 147 -17.55 3.30 3.19
C LEU A 147 -18.24 3.76 1.90
N LYS A 148 -19.56 3.94 1.95
CA LYS A 148 -20.35 4.57 0.88
C LYS A 148 -19.87 6.02 0.74
N THR A 149 -18.96 6.30 -0.20
CA THR A 149 -18.65 7.68 -0.57
C THR A 149 -19.93 8.28 -1.13
N VAL A 150 -20.52 9.23 -0.40
CA VAL A 150 -21.53 10.13 -0.96
C VAL A 150 -20.81 10.89 -2.06
N LYS A 151 -20.97 10.42 -3.29
CA LYS A 151 -20.67 11.20 -4.48
C LYS A 151 -21.57 12.42 -4.31
N LYS A 152 -20.96 13.55 -3.97
CA LYS A 152 -21.62 14.84 -4.11
C LYS A 152 -21.81 14.95 -5.62
N GLU A 153 -22.94 14.47 -6.11
CA GLU A 153 -23.40 14.71 -7.48
C GLU A 153 -23.25 16.21 -7.66
N GLU A 154 -22.36 16.56 -8.56
CA GLU A 154 -22.21 17.90 -9.07
C GLU A 154 -23.59 18.30 -9.60
N ASP A 155 -24.17 19.35 -9.01
CA ASP A 155 -25.49 19.89 -9.35
C ASP A 155 -25.58 20.12 -10.87
N LYS A 156 -26.07 19.11 -11.58
CA LYS A 156 -26.69 19.30 -12.89
C LYS A 156 -28.00 20.01 -12.61
N ARG A 157 -27.93 21.35 -12.65
CA ARG A 157 -29.08 22.23 -12.83
C ARG A 157 -29.89 21.73 -14.02
N GLU A 158 -30.88 20.88 -13.77
CA GLU A 158 -31.99 20.75 -14.69
C GLU A 158 -32.87 21.99 -14.53
N GLU A 159 -33.02 22.67 -15.65
CA GLU A 159 -33.90 23.78 -15.95
C GLU A 159 -35.25 23.66 -15.23
N VAL A 160 -35.39 24.40 -14.13
CA VAL A 160 -36.68 24.67 -13.50
C VAL A 160 -37.44 25.60 -14.45
N THR A 161 -38.16 25.00 -15.40
CA THR A 161 -39.13 25.72 -16.23
C THR A 161 -40.37 26.02 -15.38
N ASP A 162 -40.37 27.25 -14.84
CA ASP A 162 -41.48 28.04 -14.30
C ASP A 162 -42.54 27.30 -13.45
N TRP A 163 -42.42 27.43 -12.13
CA TRP A 163 -43.38 26.89 -11.15
C TRP A 163 -44.82 27.40 -11.35
N ARG A 164 -45.02 28.53 -12.06
CA ARG A 164 -46.36 29.07 -12.35
C ARG A 164 -47.22 28.15 -13.21
N LYS A 165 -46.62 27.39 -14.16
CA LYS A 165 -47.38 26.54 -15.10
C LYS A 165 -48.01 25.31 -14.46
N ASN A 166 -47.43 24.79 -13.37
CA ASN A 166 -47.95 23.61 -12.66
C ASN A 166 -49.21 23.96 -11.84
N VAL A 167 -49.27 25.17 -11.28
CA VAL A 167 -50.40 25.64 -10.46
C VAL A 167 -51.64 25.91 -11.30
N GLU A 168 -51.51 26.49 -12.49
CA GLU A 168 -52.65 26.76 -13.40
C GLU A 168 -53.28 25.48 -13.96
N ALA A 169 -52.49 24.41 -14.16
CA ALA A 169 -52.98 23.13 -14.67
C ALA A 169 -53.91 22.40 -13.68
N MET A 170 -53.81 22.71 -12.37
CA MET A 170 -54.61 22.08 -11.31
C MET A 170 -55.87 22.87 -10.94
N SER A 171 -56.08 24.08 -11.47
CA SER A 171 -57.26 24.91 -11.15
C SER A 171 -58.48 24.68 -12.05
N GLY A 172 -58.41 23.73 -12.99
CA GLY A 172 -59.36 23.61 -14.12
C GLY A 172 -60.36 22.46 -14.07
N MET A 173 -60.42 21.66 -13.00
CA MET A 173 -61.27 20.46 -12.97
C MET A 173 -62.01 20.27 -11.64
N GLU A 174 -63.01 21.11 -11.37
CA GLU A 174 -64.07 20.77 -10.41
C GLU A 174 -65.40 21.45 -10.84
N GLY A 175 -65.89 21.06 -12.02
CA GLY A 175 -67.24 21.41 -12.44
C GLY A 175 -68.07 20.15 -12.64
N ARG A 176 -68.88 19.75 -11.65
CA ARG A 176 -70.04 18.89 -11.91
C ARG A 176 -71.13 19.74 -12.55
N LYS A 177 -71.23 19.58 -13.88
CA LYS A 177 -72.37 19.96 -14.73
C LYS A 177 -73.69 19.35 -14.24
N LYS A 178 -74.80 20.06 -14.55
CA LYS A 178 -76.23 19.68 -14.54
C LYS A 178 -76.95 19.89 -13.19
N LEU A 179 -78.09 20.60 -13.08
CA LEU A 179 -79.07 21.12 -14.05
C LEU A 179 -79.78 22.38 -13.50
N PHE A 180 -80.33 23.15 -14.43
CA PHE A 180 -81.19 24.32 -14.30
C PHE A 180 -82.35 24.18 -13.29
N ASN A 181 -82.76 25.32 -12.73
CA ASN A 181 -84.18 25.68 -12.72
C ASN A 181 -84.34 27.05 -13.42
N ALA A 182 -85.11 27.03 -14.50
CA ALA A 182 -85.62 28.22 -15.19
C ALA A 182 -86.85 28.75 -14.44
N GLY A 183 -87.01 30.07 -14.39
CA GLY A 183 -88.23 30.68 -13.84
C GLY A 183 -88.06 32.13 -13.38
N GLN A 184 -87.67 33.02 -14.29
CA GLN A 184 -88.63 33.97 -14.87
C GLN A 184 -88.21 34.30 -16.31
#